data_AF-W0TJD9-F1
#
_entry.id   AF-W0TJD9-F1
#
_cell.length_a   1.000
_cell.length_b   1.000
_cell.length_c   1.000
_cell.angle_alpha   90.00
_cell.angle_beta   90.00
_cell.angle_gamma   90.00
#
_symmetry.space_group_name_H-M   'P 1'
#
loop_
_entity.id
_entity.type
_entity.pdbx_description
1 polymer ?
#
loop_
_entity_poly.entity_id
_entity_poly.type
_entity_poly.pdbx_seq_one_letter_code
_entity_poly.pdbx_strand_id
1 'polypeptide(L)' 'MDEDTKLYFDVNEKIRFRVEQEVFVDVKPKSPREKEIEEQLRAKEELTEEEKRILEKPPAYALLGSCQTDGMGLVSWWE' A
#
# COMPACT_ATOMS: atom_id res chain seq x y z
N MET A 1 -18.89 4.46 21.01
CA MET A 1 -19.18 4.36 19.57
C MET A 1 -20.02 3.11 19.40
N ASP A 2 -21.32 3.29 19.20
CA ASP A 2 -22.28 2.20 19.06
C ASP A 2 -21.89 1.31 17.86
N GLU A 3 -21.94 -0.02 18.04
CA GLU A 3 -21.54 -1.04 17.06
C GLU A 3 -22.33 -0.99 15.74
N ASP A 4 -23.37 -0.16 15.67
CA ASP A 4 -24.27 0.00 14.52
C ASP A 4 -23.90 1.12 13.55
N THR A 5 -22.99 2.03 13.92
CA THR A 5 -22.63 3.17 13.04
C THR A 5 -21.53 2.76 12.06
N LYS A 6 -21.93 2.39 10.83
CA LYS A 6 -20.99 2.05 9.75
C LYS A 6 -20.48 3.32 9.07
N LEU A 7 -19.20 3.60 9.25
CA LEU A 7 -18.50 4.70 8.61
C LEU A 7 -17.65 4.16 7.45
N TYR A 8 -17.65 4.86 6.32
CA TYR A 8 -16.93 4.46 5.11
C TYR A 8 -15.88 5.51 4.76
N PHE A 9 -14.82 5.07 4.09
CA PHE A 9 -13.78 5.95 3.55
C PHE A 9 -14.13 6.36 2.12
N ASP A 10 -14.00 7.64 1.82
CA ASP A 10 -14.09 8.17 0.46
C ASP A 10 -12.71 8.62 -0.04
N VAL A 11 -12.56 8.75 -1.35
CA VAL A 11 -11.34 9.25 -1.98
C VAL A 11 -11.15 10.75 -1.69
N ASN A 12 -9.90 11.17 -1.53
CA ASN A 12 -9.50 12.56 -1.24
C ASN A 12 -9.98 13.14 0.10
N GLU A 13 -10.43 12.30 1.03
CA GLU A 13 -10.77 12.74 2.38
C GLU A 13 -9.55 12.85 3.30
N LYS A 14 -9.60 13.79 4.25
CA LYS A 14 -8.49 14.00 5.20
C LYS A 14 -8.54 12.93 6.28
N ILE A 15 -7.48 12.13 6.34
CA ILE A 15 -7.30 11.05 7.31
C ILE A 15 -6.19 11.39 8.31
N ARG A 16 -6.43 11.11 9.59
CA ARG A 16 -5.43 11.08 10.66
C ARG A 16 -5.13 9.63 11.00
N PHE A 17 -3.88 9.20 10.79
CA PHE A 17 -3.40 7.87 11.16
C PHE A 17 -2.14 8.01 12.01
N ARG A 18 -1.84 6.99 12.82
CA ARG A 18 -0.63 6.92 13.64
C ARG A 18 0.36 6.02 12.94
N VAL A 19 1.59 6.46 12.78
CA VAL A 19 2.67 5.61 12.28
C VAL A 19 3.06 4.62 13.38
N GLU A 20 2.90 3.32 13.13
CA GLU A 20 3.33 2.27 14.04
C GLU A 20 4.72 1.74 13.69
N GLN A 21 4.96 1.53 12.39
CA GLN A 21 6.20 0.97 11.91
C GLN A 21 6.65 1.63 10.60
N GLU A 22 7.94 1.89 10.52
CA GLU A 22 8.62 2.25 9.29
C GLU A 22 9.32 1.00 8.74
N VAL A 23 9.04 0.68 7.48
CA VAL A 23 9.63 -0.46 6.78
C VAL A 23 10.53 0.07 5.68
N PHE A 24 11.83 -0.16 5.85
CA PHE A 24 12.85 0.15 4.85
C PHE A 24 13.23 -1.13 4.12
N VAL A 25 13.17 -1.10 2.79
CA VAL A 25 13.55 -2.23 1.94
C VAL A 25 14.72 -1.84 1.08
N ASP A 26 15.86 -2.51 1.29
CA ASP A 26 17.03 -2.36 0.42
C ASP A 26 16.78 -3.06 -0.92
N VAL A 27 16.36 -2.27 -1.90
CA VAL A 27 16.12 -2.76 -3.26
C VAL A 27 17.46 -2.99 -3.96
N LYS A 28 17.94 -4.25 -3.93
CA LYS A 28 19.09 -4.65 -4.74
C LYS A 28 18.75 -4.61 -6.25
N PRO A 29 19.72 -4.29 -7.11
CA PRO A 29 19.52 -4.36 -8.55
C PRO A 29 19.22 -5.81 -8.97
N LYS A 30 18.19 -5.97 -9.81
CA LYS A 30 17.80 -7.26 -10.40
C LYS A 30 18.93 -7.80 -11.29
N SER A 31 19.17 -9.10 -11.20
CA SER A 31 20.10 -9.85 -12.05
C SER A 31 19.69 -9.73 -13.53
N PRO A 32 20.62 -9.81 -14.51
CA PRO A 32 20.29 -9.72 -15.93
C PRO A 32 19.15 -10.66 -16.37
N ARG A 33 19.13 -11.89 -15.83
CA ARG A 33 18.07 -12.88 -16.10
C ARG A 33 16.69 -12.45 -15.61
N GLU A 34 16.62 -11.73 -14.49
CA GLU A 34 15.35 -11.24 -13.93
C GLU A 34 14.81 -10.03 -14.72
N LYS A 35 15.71 -9.28 -15.39
CA LYS A 35 15.31 -8.19 -16.29
C LYS A 35 14.67 -8.73 -17.57
N GLU A 36 15.22 -9.80 -18.15
CA GLU A 36 14.63 -10.45 -19.32
C GLU A 36 13.23 -11.00 -19.02
N ILE A 37 13.02 -11.58 -17.82
CA ILE A 37 11.71 -12.05 -17.39
C ILE A 37 10.74 -10.87 -17.18
N GLU A 38 11.18 -9.76 -16.58
CA GLU A 38 10.33 -8.56 -16.43
C GLU A 38 9.92 -7.96 -17.79
N GLU A 39 10.83 -7.96 -18.77
CA GLU A 39 10.56 -7.45 -20.12
C GLU A 39 9.56 -8.34 -20.87
N GLN A 40 9.69 -9.66 -20.74
CA GLN A 40 8.71 -10.62 -21.28
C GLN A 40 7.34 -10.48 -20.62
N LEU A 41 7.31 -10.24 -19.30
CA LEU A 41 6.06 -9.98 -18.58
C LEU A 41 5.43 -8.66 -19.02
N ARG A 42 6.19 -7.57 -19.17
CA ARG A 42 5.66 -6.28 -19.68
C ARG A 42 5.07 -6.38 -21.08
N ALA A 43 5.57 -7.29 -21.92
CA ALA A 43 5.07 -7.49 -23.27
C ALA A 43 3.75 -8.29 -23.31
N LYS A 44 3.34 -8.91 -22.19
CA LYS A 44 2.12 -9.70 -22.08
C LYS A 44 0.95 -8.79 -21.69
N GLU A 45 -0.14 -8.80 -22.47
CA GLU A 45 -1.33 -7.97 -22.21
C GLU A 45 -2.08 -8.39 -20.93
N GLU A 46 -2.04 -9.67 -20.58
CA GLU A 46 -2.68 -10.20 -19.37
C GLU A 46 -1.64 -10.72 -18.37
N LEU A 47 -1.53 -9.99 -17.25
CA LEU A 47 -0.71 -10.37 -16.10
C LEU A 47 -1.57 -10.93 -14.97
N THR A 48 -1.17 -12.08 -14.44
CA THR A 48 -1.67 -12.62 -13.18
C THR A 48 -1.23 -11.75 -11.99
N GLU A 49 -1.95 -11.80 -10.86
CA GLU A 49 -1.61 -11.01 -9.67
C GLU A 49 -0.18 -11.26 -9.16
N GLU A 50 0.30 -12.50 -9.27
CA GLU A 50 1.67 -12.86 -8.90
C GLU A 50 2.70 -12.19 -9.82
N GLU A 51 2.44 -12.15 -11.13
CA GLU A 51 3.30 -11.48 -12.11
C GLU A 51 3.32 -9.95 -11.90
N LYS A 52 2.21 -9.33 -11.45
CA LYS A 52 2.17 -7.90 -11.11
C LYS A 52 3.03 -7.56 -9.90
N ARG A 53 3.03 -8.40 -8.86
CA ARG A 53 3.89 -8.24 -7.68
C ARG A 53 5.38 -8.39 -8.01
N ILE A 54 5.73 -9.13 -9.05
CA ILE A 54 7.12 -9.26 -9.53
C ILE A 54 7.55 -7.98 -10.27
N LEU A 55 6.62 -7.34 -10.97
CA LEU A 55 6.84 -6.08 -11.69
C LEU A 55 6.94 -4.88 -10.74
N GLU A 56 6.00 -4.79 -9.80
CA GLU A 56 5.96 -3.77 -8.77
C GLU A 56 6.92 -4.13 -7.64
N LYS A 57 8.18 -3.69 -7.78
CA LYS A 57 9.14 -3.78 -6.70
C LYS A 57 8.56 -3.11 -5.45
N PRO A 58 8.68 -3.73 -4.25
CA PRO A 58 8.28 -3.06 -3.03
C PRO A 58 9.04 -1.73 -2.92
N PRO A 59 8.36 -0.63 -2.55
CA PRO A 59 9.00 0.67 -2.44
C PRO A 59 10.10 0.62 -1.36
N ALA A 60 11.16 1.42 -1.55
CA ALA A 60 12.29 1.46 -0.61
C ALA A 60 11.89 1.93 0.80
N TYR A 61 10.77 2.63 0.91
CA TYR A 61 10.19 3.09 2.16
C TYR A 61 8.68 2.86 2.15
N ALA A 62 8.19 2.21 3.21
CA ALA A 62 6.77 2.01 3.46
C ALA A 62 6.46 2.32 4.92
N LEU A 63 5.26 2.86 5.15
CA LEU A 63 4.75 3.17 6.48
C LEU A 63 3.56 2.29 6.78
N LEU A 64 3.59 1.62 7.94
CA LEU A 64 2.43 0.92 8.47
C LEU A 64 1.75 1.85 9.48
N GLY A 65 0.54 2.26 9.14
CA GLY A 65 -0.28 3.13 9.96
C GLY A 65 -1.43 2.41 10.65
N SER A 66 -1.81 2.85 11.85
CA SER A 66 -3.01 2.40 12.55
C SER A 66 -3.98 3.54 12.85
N CYS A 67 -5.27 3.22 12.87
CA CYS A 67 -6.38 4.13 13.18
C CYS A 67 -7.25 3.60 14.34
N GLN A 68 -6.67 2.81 15.25
CA GLN A 68 -7.41 2.09 16.29
C GLN A 68 -7.82 2.95 17.50
N THR A 69 -7.27 4.17 17.62
CA THR A 69 -7.52 5.07 18.76
C THR A 69 -8.60 6.10 18.42
N ASP A 70 -9.26 6.63 19.44
CA ASP A 70 -10.19 7.74 19.32
C ASP A 70 -9.49 8.99 18.73
N GLY A 71 -10.20 9.72 17.87
CA GLY A 71 -9.62 10.86 17.14
C GLY A 71 -8.82 10.48 15.89
N MET A 72 -8.82 9.21 15.48
CA MET A 72 -8.14 8.68 14.28
C MET A 72 -9.13 8.26 13.19
N GLY A 73 -8.67 8.08 11.95
CA GLY A 73 -9.55 7.89 10.79
C GLY A 73 -9.88 9.22 10.12
N LEU A 74 -11.08 9.40 9.58
CA LEU A 74 -11.42 10.66 8.91
C LEU A 74 -11.54 11.80 9.92
N VAL A 75 -10.99 12.97 9.58
CA VAL A 75 -11.08 14.17 10.42
C VAL A 75 -12.54 14.56 10.64
N SER A 76 -13.37 14.42 9.61
CA SER A 76 -14.81 14.72 9.63
C SER A 76 -15.64 13.85 10.58
N TRP A 77 -15.09 12.75 11.12
CA TRP A 77 -15.77 11.93 12.14
C TRP A 77 -15.67 12.51 13.55
N TRP A 78 -14.77 13.47 13.75
CA TRP A 78 -14.43 14.00 15.08
C TRP A 78 -14.63 15.52 15.19
N GLU A 79 -15.07 16.18 14.12
CA GLU A 79 -15.51 17.59 14.14
C GLU A 79 -16.93 17.77 14.66
#